data_AF-A0A7J5CIR1-F1
#
_entry.id   AF-A0A7J5CIR1-F1
#
_cell.length_a   1.000
_cell.length_b   1.000
_cell.length_c   1.000
_cell.angle_alpha   90.00
_cell.angle_beta   90.00
_cell.angle_gamma   90.00
#
_symmetry.space_group_name_H-M   'P 1'
#
loop_
_entity.id
_entity.type
_entity.pdbx_description
1 polymer ?
#
loop_
_entity_poly.entity_id
_entity_poly.type
_entity_poly.pdbx_seq_one_letter_code
_entity_poly.pdbx_strand_id
1 'polypeptide(L)'
;MDYDDFIDAMAGRLDALPPRRRAAVFWLAGTALRAGLSDSDGAGWGGWFDEASDLALSFILDGLLGDNLQGVWEQASVPTRPDAPQLLHSVIICLSSPLAIAIEPEKKVGAWIEHAMFPVIQKVSLDLFGDIAFPDDDGLEQVFADDRVQSAADYCASMCARLEEGSRLDREMLDEMLEGAGVLRGASEGRP
;
A
#
# COMPACT_ATOMS: atom_id res chain seq x y z
N MET A 1 -6.21 8.55 -19.54
CA MET A 1 -6.44 7.54 -18.49
C MET A 1 -6.81 8.37 -17.28
N ASP A 2 -8.05 8.26 -16.84
CA ASP A 2 -8.47 8.88 -15.59
C ASP A 2 -8.02 8.00 -14.41
N TYR A 3 -8.36 8.43 -13.20
CA TYR A 3 -7.97 7.73 -11.99
C TYR A 3 -8.64 6.35 -11.86
N ASP A 4 -9.93 6.25 -12.19
CA ASP A 4 -10.69 5.00 -12.09
C ASP A 4 -10.16 3.95 -13.08
N ASP A 5 -9.89 4.34 -14.32
CA ASP A 5 -9.23 3.50 -15.33
C ASP A 5 -7.89 2.95 -14.81
N PHE A 6 -7.10 3.80 -14.15
CA PHE A 6 -5.82 3.40 -13.57
C PHE A 6 -6.01 2.37 -12.45
N ILE A 7 -6.91 2.62 -11.50
CA ILE A 7 -7.17 1.71 -10.37
C ILE A 7 -7.74 0.38 -10.88
N ASP A 8 -8.68 0.39 -11.82
CA ASP A 8 -9.25 -0.82 -12.42
C ASP A 8 -8.20 -1.65 -13.16
N ALA A 9 -7.35 -1.00 -13.96
CA ALA A 9 -6.26 -1.67 -14.66
C ALA A 9 -5.26 -2.30 -13.66
N MET A 10 -4.92 -1.58 -12.60
CA MET A 10 -4.02 -2.07 -11.54
C MET A 10 -4.64 -3.22 -10.76
N ALA A 11 -5.91 -3.11 -10.37
CA ALA A 11 -6.63 -4.15 -9.64
C ALA A 11 -6.69 -5.45 -10.44
N GLY A 12 -7.01 -5.36 -11.75
CA GLY A 12 -7.04 -6.51 -12.65
C GLY A 12 -5.69 -7.21 -12.78
N ARG A 13 -4.60 -6.44 -12.90
CA ARG A 13 -3.22 -6.97 -12.94
C ARG A 13 -2.84 -7.66 -11.65
N LEU A 14 -3.14 -7.03 -10.50
CA LEU A 14 -2.84 -7.58 -9.18
C LEU A 14 -3.58 -8.88 -8.92
N ASP A 15 -4.87 -8.95 -9.24
CA ASP A 15 -5.66 -10.16 -9.04
C ASP A 15 -5.23 -11.31 -9.96
N ALA A 16 -4.54 -11.03 -11.07
CA ALA A 16 -3.95 -12.03 -11.95
C ALA A 16 -2.59 -12.55 -11.47
N LEU A 17 -1.92 -11.86 -10.52
CA LEU A 17 -0.64 -12.30 -9.98
C LEU A 17 -0.81 -13.56 -9.10
N PRO A 18 0.19 -14.48 -9.10
CA PRO A 18 0.24 -15.54 -8.11
C PRO A 18 0.21 -14.98 -6.67
N PRO A 19 -0.40 -15.68 -5.70
CA PRO A 19 -0.66 -15.15 -4.36
C PRO A 19 0.56 -14.51 -3.68
N ARG A 20 1.73 -15.13 -3.76
CA ARG A 20 2.97 -14.61 -3.15
C ARG A 20 3.44 -13.28 -3.77
N ARG A 21 3.27 -13.12 -5.09
CA ARG A 21 3.64 -11.89 -5.80
C ARG A 21 2.61 -10.80 -5.56
N ARG A 22 1.32 -11.15 -5.54
CA ARG A 22 0.26 -10.23 -5.14
C ARG A 22 0.50 -9.72 -3.72
N ALA A 23 0.87 -10.60 -2.78
CA ALA A 23 1.23 -10.22 -1.41
C ALA A 23 2.46 -9.31 -1.35
N ALA A 24 3.46 -9.54 -2.21
CA ALA A 24 4.65 -8.68 -2.28
C ALA A 24 4.32 -7.23 -2.65
N VAL A 25 3.38 -6.99 -3.57
CA VAL A 25 2.93 -5.63 -3.92
C VAL A 25 2.43 -4.90 -2.68
N PHE A 26 1.51 -5.52 -1.94
CA PHE A 26 0.93 -4.91 -0.76
C PHE A 26 1.94 -4.73 0.39
N TRP A 27 2.86 -5.68 0.57
CA TRP A 27 3.93 -5.55 1.55
C TRP A 27 4.90 -4.40 1.22
N LEU A 28 5.28 -4.26 -0.06
CA LEU A 28 6.12 -3.15 -0.54
C LEU A 28 5.43 -1.80 -0.32
N ALA A 29 4.17 -1.68 -0.72
CA ALA A 29 3.38 -0.47 -0.51
C ALA A 29 3.22 -0.14 1.00
N GLY A 30 2.85 -1.13 1.81
CA GLY A 30 2.67 -0.98 3.25
C GLY A 30 3.96 -0.58 3.97
N THR A 31 5.09 -1.20 3.62
CA THR A 31 6.41 -0.85 4.15
C THR A 31 6.82 0.57 3.76
N ALA A 32 6.54 0.97 2.52
CA ALA A 32 6.82 2.32 2.03
C ALA A 32 6.00 3.38 2.78
N LEU A 33 4.69 3.16 2.92
CA LEU A 33 3.78 4.03 3.65
C LEU A 33 4.16 4.13 5.13
N ARG A 34 4.52 2.99 5.76
CA ARG A 34 4.93 2.93 7.17
C ARG A 34 6.12 3.83 7.44
N ALA A 35 7.07 3.92 6.51
CA ALA A 35 8.23 4.79 6.63
C ALA A 35 7.89 6.30 6.61
N GLY A 36 6.65 6.67 6.26
CA GLY A 36 6.14 8.03 6.32
C GLY A 36 5.36 8.37 7.60
N LEU A 37 5.06 7.38 8.45
CA LEU A 37 4.34 7.62 9.70
C LEU A 37 5.21 8.39 10.70
N SER A 38 4.61 9.36 11.38
CA SER A 38 5.21 9.93 12.59
C SER A 38 5.12 8.94 13.76
N ASP A 39 5.98 9.11 14.76
CA ASP A 39 5.93 8.30 15.99
C ASP A 39 4.56 8.35 16.68
N SER A 40 3.87 9.51 16.64
CA SER A 40 2.55 9.67 17.22
C SER A 40 1.46 8.94 16.43
N ASP A 41 1.56 8.93 15.10
CA ASP A 41 0.57 8.28 14.25
C ASP A 41 0.69 6.75 14.31
N GLY A 42 1.93 6.24 14.44
CA GLY A 42 2.19 4.81 14.62
C GLY A 42 2.03 4.30 16.06
N ALA A 43 1.74 5.17 17.03
CA ALA A 43 1.71 4.81 18.44
C ALA A 43 0.66 3.74 18.74
N GLY A 44 1.10 2.62 19.35
CA GLY A 44 0.25 1.46 19.65
C GLY A 44 0.18 0.40 18.54
N TRP A 45 0.76 0.66 17.36
CA TRP A 45 0.79 -0.28 16.23
C TRP A 45 2.17 -0.87 15.94
N GLY A 46 3.24 -0.37 16.56
CA GLY A 46 4.63 -0.82 16.30
C GLY A 46 4.81 -2.34 16.34
N GLY A 47 4.37 -2.98 17.42
CA GLY A 47 4.46 -4.45 17.55
C GLY A 47 3.65 -5.19 16.49
N TRP A 48 2.46 -4.68 16.13
CA TRP A 48 1.65 -5.25 15.06
C TRP A 48 2.31 -5.10 13.69
N PHE A 49 2.92 -3.94 13.38
CA PHE A 49 3.59 -3.72 12.10
C PHE A 49 4.77 -4.68 11.88
N ASP A 50 5.55 -4.93 12.93
CA ASP A 50 6.69 -5.84 12.86
C ASP A 50 6.20 -7.27 12.66
N GLU A 51 5.22 -7.71 13.45
CA GLU A 51 4.64 -9.05 13.37
C GLU A 51 3.94 -9.32 12.03
N ALA A 52 3.15 -8.36 11.53
CA ALA A 52 2.50 -8.46 10.23
C ALA A 52 3.52 -8.51 9.08
N SER A 53 4.58 -7.69 9.14
CA SER A 53 5.64 -7.69 8.14
C SER A 53 6.43 -9.00 8.12
N ASP A 54 6.77 -9.56 9.29
CA ASP A 54 7.49 -10.82 9.39
C ASP A 54 6.67 -11.99 8.84
N LEU A 55 5.38 -12.06 9.17
CA LEU A 55 4.45 -13.05 8.62
C LEU A 55 4.29 -12.90 7.10
N ALA A 56 4.15 -11.66 6.62
CA ALA A 56 4.07 -11.38 5.19
C ALA A 56 5.34 -11.86 4.46
N LEU A 57 6.53 -11.52 4.97
CA LEU A 57 7.80 -11.94 4.36
C LEU A 57 7.99 -13.45 4.36
N SER A 58 7.64 -14.13 5.46
CA SER A 58 7.67 -15.60 5.55
C SER A 58 6.81 -16.26 4.48
N PHE A 59 5.60 -15.72 4.26
CA PHE A 59 4.72 -16.18 3.17
C PHE A 59 5.26 -15.82 1.79
N ILE A 60 5.71 -14.58 1.59
CA ILE A 60 6.18 -14.05 0.31
C ILE A 60 7.42 -14.81 -0.18
N LEU A 61 8.39 -15.07 0.70
CA LEU A 61 9.69 -15.65 0.36
C LEU A 61 9.70 -17.18 0.43
N ASP A 62 9.01 -17.76 1.40
CA ASP A 62 9.09 -19.20 1.69
C ASP A 62 7.75 -19.93 1.52
N GLY A 63 6.63 -19.19 1.38
CA GLY A 63 5.29 -19.78 1.30
C GLY A 63 4.79 -20.35 2.63
N LEU A 64 5.41 -19.94 3.75
CA LEU A 64 5.08 -20.45 5.08
C LEU A 64 3.98 -19.59 5.72
N LEU A 65 3.02 -20.27 6.37
CA LEU A 65 1.95 -19.64 7.14
C LEU A 65 2.29 -19.76 8.62
N GLY A 66 2.31 -18.64 9.35
CA GLY A 66 2.54 -18.64 10.80
C GLY A 66 1.29 -19.04 11.59
N ASP A 67 1.47 -19.65 12.76
CA ASP A 67 0.36 -20.15 13.61
C ASP A 67 -0.55 -19.03 14.14
N ASN A 68 -0.02 -17.81 14.28
CA ASN A 68 -0.70 -16.60 14.73
C ASN A 68 -1.29 -15.75 13.60
N LEU A 69 -1.15 -16.15 12.33
CA LEU A 69 -1.54 -15.38 11.14
C LEU A 69 -2.96 -14.82 11.23
N GLN A 70 -3.93 -15.67 11.61
CA GLN A 70 -5.32 -15.28 11.75
C GLN A 70 -5.51 -14.18 12.80
N GLY A 71 -4.85 -14.31 13.96
CA GLY A 71 -4.96 -13.36 15.06
C GLY A 71 -4.36 -12.00 14.72
N VAL A 72 -3.23 -11.98 13.99
CA VAL A 72 -2.60 -10.73 13.54
C VAL A 72 -3.45 -10.05 12.47
N TRP A 73 -4.04 -10.81 11.55
CA TRP A 73 -4.96 -10.26 10.54
C TRP A 73 -6.24 -9.69 11.17
N GLU A 74 -6.84 -10.38 12.14
CA GLU A 74 -8.04 -9.92 12.84
C GLU A 74 -7.79 -8.64 13.66
N GLN A 75 -6.59 -8.47 14.22
CA GLN A 75 -6.21 -7.22 14.89
C GLN A 75 -6.24 -6.00 13.96
N ALA A 76 -5.96 -6.18 12.66
CA ALA A 76 -6.07 -5.11 11.67
C ALA A 76 -7.52 -4.63 11.46
N SER A 77 -8.49 -5.47 11.80
CA SER A 77 -9.93 -5.16 11.72
C SER A 77 -10.44 -4.43 12.97
N VAL A 78 -9.59 -4.24 13.99
CA VAL A 78 -9.93 -3.41 15.15
C VAL A 78 -10.01 -1.96 14.68
N PRO A 79 -11.11 -1.23 14.95
CA PRO A 79 -11.25 0.14 14.51
C PRO A 79 -10.05 0.97 14.96
N THR A 80 -9.39 1.62 14.00
CA THR A 80 -8.49 2.72 14.32
C THR A 80 -9.29 3.79 15.07
N ARG A 81 -8.61 4.61 15.88
CA ARG A 81 -9.29 5.71 16.59
C ARG A 81 -10.09 6.57 15.58
N PRO A 82 -11.21 7.19 15.98
CA PRO A 82 -12.08 7.95 15.07
C PRO A 82 -11.35 9.00 14.21
N ASP A 83 -10.25 9.53 14.73
CA ASP A 83 -9.44 10.58 14.09
C ASP A 83 -8.09 10.06 13.55
N ALA A 84 -7.99 8.76 13.25
CA ALA A 84 -6.76 8.19 12.73
C ALA A 84 -6.39 8.81 11.36
N PRO A 85 -5.11 9.20 11.16
CA PRO A 85 -4.66 9.73 9.88
C PRO A 85 -4.89 8.72 8.75
N GLN A 86 -5.24 9.22 7.56
CA GLN A 86 -5.40 8.40 6.35
C GLN A 86 -4.17 7.52 6.07
N LEU A 87 -2.97 8.04 6.35
CA LEU A 87 -1.73 7.30 6.21
C LEU A 87 -1.69 6.06 7.11
N LEU A 88 -2.10 6.16 8.37
CA LEU A 88 -2.14 5.01 9.29
C LEU A 88 -3.11 3.94 8.78
N HIS A 89 -4.31 4.35 8.39
CA HIS A 89 -5.31 3.43 7.84
C HIS A 89 -4.79 2.71 6.59
N SER A 90 -4.13 3.46 5.70
CA SER A 90 -3.54 2.92 4.47
C SER A 90 -2.41 1.93 4.75
N VAL A 91 -1.54 2.22 5.74
CA VAL A 91 -0.50 1.28 6.20
C VAL A 91 -1.11 -0.03 6.70
N ILE A 92 -2.14 0.05 7.55
CA ILE A 92 -2.79 -1.13 8.14
C ILE A 92 -3.43 -1.99 7.03
N ILE A 93 -4.11 -1.38 6.08
CA ILE A 93 -4.71 -2.14 4.97
C ILE A 93 -3.62 -2.78 4.11
N CYS A 94 -2.61 -2.02 3.68
CA CYS A 94 -1.54 -2.57 2.85
C CYS A 94 -0.75 -3.67 3.58
N LEU A 95 -0.47 -3.56 4.88
CA LEU A 95 0.25 -4.61 5.63
C LEU A 95 -0.62 -5.80 6.05
N SER A 96 -1.93 -5.64 6.17
CA SER A 96 -2.85 -6.77 6.44
C SER A 96 -3.24 -7.54 5.18
N SER A 97 -3.15 -6.93 4.00
CA SER A 97 -3.48 -7.55 2.71
C SER A 97 -2.65 -8.81 2.40
N PRO A 98 -1.32 -8.86 2.62
CA PRO A 98 -0.53 -10.08 2.51
C PRO A 98 -1.06 -11.22 3.37
N LEU A 99 -1.51 -10.91 4.60
CA LEU A 99 -2.07 -11.90 5.52
C LEU A 99 -3.41 -12.42 5.02
N ALA A 100 -4.28 -11.52 4.51
CA ALA A 100 -5.54 -11.90 3.88
C ALA A 100 -5.33 -12.84 2.69
N ILE A 101 -4.34 -12.54 1.84
CA ILE A 101 -3.96 -13.38 0.69
C ILE A 101 -3.40 -14.73 1.16
N ALA A 102 -2.63 -14.75 2.24
CA ALA A 102 -2.06 -15.98 2.79
C ALA A 102 -3.17 -16.89 3.37
N ILE A 103 -4.17 -16.31 4.03
CA ILE A 103 -5.36 -17.03 4.56
C ILE A 103 -6.26 -17.51 3.41
N GLU A 104 -6.53 -16.65 2.44
CA GLU A 104 -7.46 -16.89 1.33
C GLU A 104 -6.79 -16.54 -0.01
N PRO A 105 -5.99 -17.47 -0.59
CA PRO A 105 -5.21 -17.20 -1.81
C PRO A 105 -6.04 -16.85 -3.06
N GLU A 106 -7.32 -17.22 -3.09
CA GLU A 106 -8.24 -16.91 -4.20
C GLU A 106 -8.94 -15.55 -4.03
N LYS A 107 -8.74 -14.88 -2.89
CA LYS A 107 -9.38 -13.59 -2.62
C LYS A 107 -8.93 -12.53 -3.60
N LYS A 108 -9.90 -11.86 -4.21
CA LYS A 108 -9.67 -10.66 -5.02
C LYS A 108 -9.43 -9.47 -4.12
N VAL A 109 -8.21 -8.97 -4.12
CA VAL A 109 -7.76 -7.87 -3.27
C VAL A 109 -7.16 -6.74 -4.10
N GLY A 110 -7.10 -6.87 -5.43
CA GLY A 110 -6.47 -5.90 -6.32
C GLY A 110 -6.95 -4.47 -6.09
N ALA A 111 -8.26 -4.27 -5.89
CA ALA A 111 -8.85 -2.95 -5.63
C ALA A 111 -8.30 -2.28 -4.35
N TRP A 112 -7.76 -3.04 -3.39
CA TRP A 112 -7.19 -2.47 -2.17
C TRP A 112 -5.90 -1.68 -2.41
N ILE A 113 -5.30 -1.77 -3.61
CA ILE A 113 -4.13 -0.97 -3.97
C ILE A 113 -4.41 0.53 -3.95
N GLU A 114 -5.69 0.91 -4.07
CA GLU A 114 -6.15 2.27 -3.94
C GLU A 114 -5.70 2.91 -2.61
N HIS A 115 -5.67 2.12 -1.54
CA HIS A 115 -5.17 2.57 -0.24
C HIS A 115 -3.70 2.99 -0.27
N ALA A 116 -2.89 2.48 -1.19
CA ALA A 116 -1.51 2.96 -1.36
C ALA A 116 -1.45 4.37 -1.95
N MET A 117 -2.49 4.79 -2.69
CA MET A 117 -2.59 6.10 -3.33
C MET A 117 -3.27 7.14 -2.45
N PHE A 118 -4.19 6.73 -1.57
CA PHE A 118 -4.97 7.65 -0.74
C PHE A 118 -4.14 8.71 0.03
N PRO A 119 -2.99 8.40 0.63
CA PRO A 119 -2.23 9.43 1.35
C PRO A 119 -1.64 10.51 0.42
N VAL A 120 -1.19 10.15 -0.79
CA VAL A 120 -0.69 11.15 -1.75
C VAL A 120 -1.83 11.95 -2.35
N ILE A 121 -2.97 11.31 -2.67
CA ILE A 121 -4.18 11.96 -3.16
C ILE A 121 -4.68 12.96 -2.13
N GLN A 122 -4.82 12.54 -0.87
CA GLN A 122 -5.29 13.41 0.20
C GLN A 122 -4.41 14.65 0.35
N LYS A 123 -3.09 14.46 0.37
CA LYS A 123 -2.15 15.58 0.49
C LYS A 123 -2.27 16.56 -0.67
N VAL A 124 -2.24 16.06 -1.90
CA VAL A 124 -2.34 16.89 -3.10
C VAL A 124 -3.68 17.60 -3.17
N SER A 125 -4.76 16.92 -2.81
CA SER A 125 -6.10 17.50 -2.73
C SER A 125 -6.16 18.65 -1.73
N LEU A 126 -5.62 18.47 -0.52
CA LEU A 126 -5.56 19.54 0.48
C LEU A 126 -4.67 20.71 0.02
N ASP A 127 -3.58 20.44 -0.70
CA ASP A 127 -2.73 21.49 -1.25
C ASP A 127 -3.43 22.30 -2.37
N LEU A 128 -4.24 21.65 -3.21
CA LEU A 128 -4.95 22.29 -4.33
C LEU A 128 -6.24 22.99 -3.89
N PHE A 129 -6.98 22.39 -2.96
CA PHE A 129 -8.35 22.78 -2.62
C PHE A 129 -8.52 23.21 -1.15
N GLY A 130 -7.47 23.14 -0.33
CA GLY A 130 -7.46 23.63 1.05
C GLY A 130 -8.07 22.67 2.07
N ASP A 131 -9.40 22.53 2.07
CA ASP A 131 -10.15 21.75 3.06
C ASP A 131 -10.80 20.47 2.49
N ILE A 132 -10.67 20.25 1.19
CA ILE A 132 -11.18 19.06 0.51
C ILE A 132 -10.09 17.99 0.51
N ALA A 133 -10.25 16.96 1.33
CA ALA A 133 -9.34 15.82 1.40
C ALA A 133 -9.49 14.84 0.24
N PHE A 134 -10.72 14.65 -0.26
CA PHE A 134 -11.02 13.82 -1.41
C PHE A 134 -12.07 14.57 -2.24
N PRO A 135 -11.71 15.05 -3.44
CA PRO A 135 -12.61 15.83 -4.27
C PRO A 135 -13.61 14.93 -5.01
N ASP A 136 -14.53 15.56 -5.73
CA ASP A 136 -15.37 14.89 -6.73
C ASP A 136 -14.55 14.49 -7.97
N ASP A 137 -15.18 13.83 -8.94
CA ASP A 137 -14.52 13.24 -10.12
C ASP A 137 -13.67 14.29 -10.89
N ASP A 138 -14.22 15.47 -11.18
CA ASP A 138 -13.51 16.56 -11.87
C ASP A 138 -12.30 17.07 -11.07
N GLY A 139 -12.41 17.13 -9.75
CA GLY A 139 -11.29 17.50 -8.88
C GLY A 139 -10.27 16.36 -8.72
N LEU A 140 -10.72 15.10 -8.79
CA LEU A 140 -9.87 13.92 -8.69
C LEU A 140 -9.01 13.77 -9.95
N GLU A 141 -9.54 14.09 -11.13
CA GLU A 141 -8.76 14.20 -12.36
C GLU A 141 -7.64 15.24 -12.24
N GLN A 142 -7.91 16.39 -11.63
CA GLN A 142 -6.90 17.43 -11.39
C GLN A 142 -5.83 16.98 -10.39
N VAL A 143 -6.23 16.29 -9.31
CA VAL A 143 -5.29 15.70 -8.35
C VAL A 143 -4.45 14.61 -9.01
N PHE A 144 -5.07 13.74 -9.81
CA PHE A 144 -4.37 12.68 -10.50
C PHE A 144 -3.35 13.21 -11.50
N ALA A 145 -3.62 14.35 -12.15
CA ALA A 145 -2.68 15.01 -13.05
C ALA A 145 -1.46 15.65 -12.35
N ASP A 146 -1.43 15.75 -11.02
CA ASP A 146 -0.27 16.26 -10.27
C ASP A 146 0.92 15.29 -10.37
N ASP A 147 2.11 15.82 -10.63
CA ASP A 147 3.36 15.06 -10.80
C ASP A 147 3.64 14.12 -9.61
N ARG A 148 3.22 14.49 -8.40
CA ARG A 148 3.41 13.66 -7.19
C ARG A 148 2.51 12.43 -7.21
N VAL A 149 1.26 12.58 -7.66
CA VAL A 149 0.33 11.45 -7.80
C VAL A 149 0.75 10.57 -8.97
N GLN A 150 1.15 11.16 -10.10
CA GLN A 150 1.69 10.42 -11.24
C GLN A 150 2.95 9.63 -10.85
N SER A 151 3.88 10.21 -10.09
CA SER A 151 5.07 9.51 -9.61
C SER A 151 4.73 8.30 -8.72
N ALA A 152 3.71 8.43 -7.86
CA ALA A 152 3.21 7.32 -7.04
C ALA A 152 2.53 6.25 -7.90
N ALA A 153 1.74 6.65 -8.89
CA ALA A 153 1.07 5.74 -9.82
C ALA A 153 2.09 4.95 -10.65
N ASP A 154 3.11 5.62 -11.18
CA ASP A 154 4.22 5.03 -11.92
C ASP A 154 4.99 4.01 -11.06
N TYR A 155 5.25 4.34 -9.79
CA TYR A 155 5.88 3.41 -8.86
C TYR A 155 5.03 2.15 -8.66
N CYS A 156 3.73 2.29 -8.43
CA CYS A 156 2.82 1.15 -8.29
C CYS A 156 2.78 0.30 -9.57
N ALA A 157 2.70 0.92 -10.74
CA ALA A 157 2.69 0.24 -12.03
C ALA A 157 4.01 -0.51 -12.31
N SER A 158 5.14 0.13 -12.02
CA SER A 158 6.49 -0.45 -12.16
C SER A 158 6.69 -1.63 -11.22
N MET A 159 6.23 -1.52 -9.96
CA MET A 159 6.25 -2.61 -8.99
C MET A 159 5.49 -3.83 -9.49
N CYS A 160 4.28 -3.63 -10.06
CA CYS A 160 3.50 -4.72 -10.63
C CYS A 160 4.19 -5.35 -11.85
N ALA A 161 4.67 -4.53 -12.78
CA ALA A 161 5.36 -5.01 -13.98
C ALA A 161 6.56 -5.90 -13.61
N ARG A 162 7.38 -5.45 -12.64
CA ARG A 162 8.55 -6.19 -12.18
C ARG A 162 8.19 -7.52 -11.52
N LEU A 163 7.06 -7.60 -10.82
CA LEU A 163 6.56 -8.86 -10.23
C LEU A 163 5.88 -9.77 -11.26
N GLU A 164 5.40 -9.25 -12.39
CA GLU A 164 4.87 -10.05 -13.50
C GLU A 164 5.98 -10.80 -14.26
N GLU A 165 7.18 -10.22 -14.37
CA GLU A 165 8.30 -10.69 -15.20
C GLU A 165 8.79 -12.13 -14.96
N GLY A 166 8.39 -12.78 -13.86
CA GLY A 166 8.69 -14.21 -13.70
C GLY A 166 9.97 -14.50 -12.92
N SER A 167 10.78 -13.49 -12.57
CA SER A 167 11.99 -13.65 -11.76
C SER A 167 11.71 -14.29 -10.39
N ARG A 168 12.76 -14.86 -9.80
CA ARG A 168 12.69 -15.41 -8.45
C ARG A 168 12.36 -14.27 -7.49
N LEU A 169 11.32 -14.46 -6.70
CA LEU A 169 10.95 -13.54 -5.62
C LEU A 169 11.85 -13.85 -4.42
N ASP A 170 12.85 -13.01 -4.19
CA ASP A 170 13.79 -13.11 -3.08
C ASP A 170 13.95 -11.76 -2.36
N ARG A 171 14.73 -11.78 -1.28
CA ARG A 171 14.89 -10.61 -0.42
C ARG A 171 15.60 -9.45 -1.11
N GLU A 172 16.60 -9.74 -1.94
CA GLU A 172 17.36 -8.74 -2.68
C GLU A 172 16.44 -7.99 -3.64
N MET A 173 15.61 -8.70 -4.41
CA MET A 173 14.60 -8.09 -5.28
C MET A 173 13.63 -7.17 -4.51
N LEU A 174 13.14 -7.61 -3.35
CA LEU A 174 12.23 -6.81 -2.53
C LEU A 174 12.90 -5.55 -1.99
N ASP A 175 14.14 -5.67 -1.49
CA ASP A 175 14.89 -4.54 -0.95
C ASP A 175 15.23 -3.52 -2.05
N GLU A 176 15.62 -3.95 -3.25
CA GLU A 176 15.82 -3.07 -4.41
C GLU A 176 14.55 -2.31 -4.81
N MET A 177 13.39 -2.98 -4.77
CA MET A 177 12.11 -2.35 -5.08
C MET A 177 11.72 -1.29 -4.05
N LEU A 178 12.15 -1.43 -2.79
CA LEU A 178 11.91 -0.43 -1.74
C LEU A 178 12.70 0.87 -1.94
N GLU A 179 13.84 0.86 -2.65
CA GLU A 179 14.66 2.06 -2.86
C GLU A 179 13.90 3.18 -3.60
N GLY A 180 12.96 2.81 -4.48
CA GLY A 180 12.08 3.75 -5.20
C GLY A 180 10.79 4.14 -4.46
N ALA A 181 10.49 3.50 -3.33
CA ALA A 181 9.17 3.57 -2.70
C ALA A 181 8.91 4.87 -1.92
N GLY A 182 9.91 5.75 -1.83
CA GLY A 182 9.82 7.01 -1.09
C GLY A 182 8.67 7.92 -1.53
N VAL A 183 8.21 7.78 -2.78
CA VAL A 183 7.08 8.53 -3.34
C VAL A 183 5.75 8.23 -2.65
N LEU A 184 5.59 7.06 -2.04
CA LEU A 184 4.36 6.68 -1.32
C LEU A 184 4.31 7.19 0.12
N ARG A 185 5.41 7.71 0.68
CA ARG A 185 5.50 8.07 2.12
C ARG A 185 4.53 9.16 2.58
N GLY A 186 3.77 9.79 1.67
CA GLY A 186 2.90 10.93 2.01
C GLY A 186 3.67 12.20 2.44
N ALA A 187 4.98 12.13 2.62
CA ALA A 187 5.84 13.21 3.06
C ALA A 187 7.17 13.18 2.31
N SER A 188 7.23 13.91 1.21
CA SER A 188 8.41 14.75 0.95
C SER A 188 8.02 16.20 1.19
N GLU A 189 8.93 16.88 1.87
CA GLU A 189 8.80 18.18 2.51
C GLU A 189 8.30 19.25 1.54
N GLY A 190 7.35 20.07 1.99
CA GLY A 190 7.26 21.43 1.48
C GLY A 190 8.60 22.10 1.76
N ARG A 191 9.31 22.48 0.70
CA ARG A 191 10.47 23.36 0.86
C ARG A 191 10.00 24.73 1.36
N PRO A 192 10.83 25.41 2.18
CA PRO A 192 10.50 26.70 2.80
C PRO A 192 10.22 27.81 1.79
#